data_AF-A0AAX1D997-F1
#
_entry.id   AF-A0AAX1D997-F1
#
_cell.length_a   1.000
_cell.length_b   1.000
_cell.length_c   1.000
_cell.angle_alpha   90.00
_cell.angle_beta   90.00
_cell.angle_gamma   90.00
#
_symmetry.space_group_name_H-M   'P 1'
#
loop_
_entity.id
_entity.type
_entity.pdbx_description
1 polymer ?
#
loop_
_entity_poly.entity_id
_entity_poly.type
_entity_poly.pdbx_seq_one_letter_code
_entity_poly.pdbx_strand_id
1 'polypeptide(L)'
;SASDVAERGGSAVAEVVNTMQGISASSRKISEIVSVIDGIAFQTNILALNAAVEAARAGEQGKGFAVVAGEVRSLAQRSAQAAKEIKGLIEDSVSKVGAGSQQVERAGATMQEIVASVKRVTDIMGE
;
A
#
# COMPACT_ATOMS: atom_id res chain seq x y z
N SER A 1 -28.90 20.78 -18.48
CA SER A 1 -28.11 21.95 -18.92
C SER A 1 -26.63 21.64 -18.87
N ALA A 2 -25.78 22.40 -19.59
CA ALA A 2 -24.32 22.24 -19.53
C ALA A 2 -23.77 22.41 -18.10
N SER A 3 -24.42 23.25 -17.28
CA SER A 3 -24.14 23.38 -15.85
C SER A 3 -24.36 22.08 -15.07
N ASP A 4 -25.50 21.40 -15.26
CA ASP A 4 -25.80 20.12 -14.59
C ASP A 4 -24.78 19.02 -14.94
N VAL A 5 -24.33 18.96 -16.20
CA VAL A 5 -23.30 17.99 -16.63
C VAL A 5 -21.98 18.26 -15.94
N ALA A 6 -21.60 19.53 -15.81
CA ALA A 6 -20.37 19.93 -15.16
C ALA A 6 -20.45 19.71 -13.62
N GLU A 7 -21.59 19.95 -12.98
CA GLU A 7 -21.82 19.64 -11.56
C GLU A 7 -21.73 18.13 -11.28
N ARG A 8 -22.34 17.29 -12.13
CA ARG A 8 -22.19 15.82 -12.06
C ARG A 8 -20.74 15.39 -12.24
N GLY A 9 -20.00 16.04 -13.15
CA GLY A 9 -18.58 15.79 -13.35
C GLY A 9 -17.75 16.13 -12.10
N GLY A 10 -18.04 17.26 -11.45
CA GLY A 10 -17.42 17.62 -10.17
C GLY A 10 -17.69 16.59 -9.07
N SER A 11 -18.92 16.08 -8.96
CA SER A 11 -19.27 15.02 -8.02
C SER A 11 -18.51 13.73 -8.28
N ALA A 12 -18.39 13.31 -9.55
CA ALA A 12 -17.66 12.10 -9.92
C ALA A 12 -16.16 12.22 -9.58
N VAL A 13 -15.56 13.40 -9.82
CA VAL A 13 -14.17 13.68 -9.42
C VAL A 13 -14.00 13.56 -7.91
N ALA A 14 -14.92 14.13 -7.11
CA ALA A 14 -14.87 14.05 -5.65
C ALA A 14 -14.95 12.59 -5.14
N GLU A 15 -15.78 11.75 -5.76
CA GLU A 15 -15.88 10.33 -5.44
C GLU A 15 -14.58 9.57 -5.73
N VAL A 16 -13.91 9.89 -6.84
CA VAL A 16 -12.59 9.31 -7.17
C VAL A 16 -11.54 9.71 -6.14
N VAL A 17 -11.50 10.98 -5.71
CA VAL A 17 -10.57 11.43 -4.65
C VAL A 17 -10.80 10.67 -3.35
N ASN A 18 -12.06 10.53 -2.93
CA ASN A 18 -12.41 9.75 -1.72
C ASN A 18 -11.96 8.29 -1.83
N THR A 19 -12.13 7.68 -3.01
CA THR A 19 -11.69 6.31 -3.27
C THR A 19 -10.16 6.20 -3.17
N MET A 20 -9.42 7.15 -3.75
CA MET A 20 -7.95 7.19 -3.68
C MET A 20 -7.45 7.34 -2.24
N GLN A 21 -8.12 8.17 -1.43
CA GLN A 21 -7.81 8.28 0.01
C GLN A 21 -8.06 6.96 0.74
N GLY A 22 -9.15 6.26 0.44
CA GLY A 22 -9.45 4.93 0.98
C GLY A 22 -8.41 3.87 0.60
N ILE A 23 -7.93 3.89 -0.64
CA ILE A 23 -6.84 3.02 -1.11
C ILE A 23 -5.56 3.32 -0.32
N SER A 24 -5.17 4.61 -0.21
CA SER A 24 -3.97 5.02 0.53
C SER A 24 -4.01 4.57 2.00
N ALA A 25 -5.16 4.73 2.67
CA ALA A 25 -5.35 4.28 4.05
C ALA A 25 -5.25 2.75 4.17
N SER A 26 -5.80 2.01 3.22
CA SER A 26 -5.72 0.55 3.18
C SER A 26 -4.28 0.07 2.95
N SER A 27 -3.55 0.70 2.03
CA SER A 27 -2.14 0.41 1.77
C SER A 27 -1.26 0.63 3.01
N ARG A 28 -1.51 1.67 3.82
CA ARG A 28 -0.81 1.88 5.10
C ARG A 28 -1.03 0.73 6.08
N LYS A 29 -2.27 0.27 6.25
CA LYS A 29 -2.58 -0.89 7.09
C LYS A 29 -1.87 -2.16 6.62
N ILE A 30 -1.79 -2.38 5.30
CA ILE A 30 -1.05 -3.51 4.74
C ILE A 30 0.45 -3.37 5.09
N SER A 31 1.03 -2.17 4.97
CA SER A 31 2.43 -1.92 5.33
C SER A 31 2.74 -2.25 6.80
N GLU A 32 1.82 -1.92 7.72
CA GLU A 32 1.93 -2.27 9.15
C GLU A 32 1.91 -3.79 9.35
N ILE A 33 0.99 -4.51 8.70
CA ILE A 33 0.91 -5.98 8.76
C ILE A 33 2.19 -6.63 8.21
N VAL A 34 2.69 -6.14 7.09
CA VAL A 34 3.93 -6.64 6.48
C VAL A 34 5.14 -6.40 7.39
N SER A 35 5.15 -5.30 8.14
CA SER A 35 6.19 -5.03 9.15
C SER A 35 6.12 -6.02 10.32
N VAL A 36 4.93 -6.42 10.75
CA VAL A 36 4.76 -7.49 11.74
C VAL A 36 5.26 -8.84 11.21
N ILE A 37 4.97 -9.16 9.94
CA ILE A 37 5.45 -10.40 9.29
C ILE A 37 6.97 -10.44 9.22
N ASP A 38 7.62 -9.33 8.85
CA ASP A 38 9.09 -9.23 8.86
C ASP A 38 9.66 -9.43 10.27
N GLY A 39 9.00 -8.88 11.29
CA GLY A 39 9.33 -9.14 12.70
C GLY A 39 9.23 -10.62 13.09
N ILE A 40 8.17 -11.33 12.67
CA ILE A 40 8.00 -12.77 12.90
C ILE A 40 9.09 -13.57 12.18
N ALA A 41 9.42 -13.20 10.94
CA ALA A 41 10.49 -13.84 10.18
C ALA A 41 11.85 -13.66 10.90
N PHE A 42 12.13 -12.45 11.41
CA PHE A 42 13.33 -12.19 12.20
C PHE A 42 13.39 -13.04 13.49
N GLN A 43 12.30 -13.10 14.25
CA GLN A 43 12.21 -13.93 15.46
C GLN A 43 12.40 -15.42 15.14
N THR A 44 11.79 -15.90 14.06
CA THR A 44 11.92 -17.29 13.58
C THR A 44 13.37 -17.62 13.22
N ASN A 45 14.08 -16.68 12.57
CA ASN A 45 15.49 -16.82 12.23
C ASN A 45 16.38 -16.92 13.50
N ILE A 46 16.07 -16.15 14.55
CA ILE A 46 16.79 -16.24 15.83
C ILE A 46 16.52 -17.57 16.54
N LEU A 47 15.26 -18.03 16.56
CA LEU A 47 14.90 -19.33 17.13
C LEU A 47 15.62 -20.48 16.40
N ALA A 48 15.66 -20.43 15.07
CA ALA A 48 16.37 -21.40 14.25
C ALA A 48 17.88 -21.41 14.52
N LEU A 49 18.49 -20.23 14.71
CA LEU A 49 19.89 -20.13 15.10
C LEU A 49 20.15 -20.78 16.47
N ASN A 50 19.32 -20.50 17.46
CA ASN A 50 19.44 -21.10 18.79
C ASN A 50 19.29 -22.63 18.73
N ALA A 51 18.33 -23.13 17.94
CA ALA A 51 18.16 -24.56 17.72
C ALA A 51 19.39 -25.21 17.05
N ALA A 52 20.00 -24.53 16.09
CA ALA A 52 21.24 -25.01 15.46
C ALA A 52 22.42 -25.07 16.47
N VAL A 53 22.52 -24.10 17.38
CA VAL A 53 23.54 -24.09 18.45
C VAL A 53 23.33 -25.25 19.41
N GLU A 54 22.09 -25.49 19.85
CA GLU A 54 21.80 -26.60 20.78
C GLU A 54 21.99 -27.96 20.11
N ALA A 55 21.64 -28.07 18.81
CA ALA A 55 21.91 -29.26 18.01
C ALA A 55 23.42 -29.55 17.90
N ALA A 56 24.25 -28.52 17.71
CA ALA A 56 25.71 -28.67 17.71
C ALA A 56 26.23 -29.14 19.08
N ARG A 57 25.64 -28.64 20.17
CA ARG A 57 25.98 -29.03 21.55
C ARG A 57 25.65 -30.49 21.85
N ALA A 58 24.59 -31.03 21.27
CA ALA A 58 24.19 -32.44 21.40
C ALA A 58 25.04 -33.42 20.56
N GLY A 59 25.96 -32.91 19.73
CA GLY A 59 26.86 -33.73 18.92
C GLY A 59 26.11 -34.64 17.94
N GLU A 60 26.44 -35.94 17.92
CA GLU A 60 25.84 -36.92 17.00
C GLU A 60 24.30 -37.03 17.15
N GLN A 61 23.79 -36.86 18.36
CA GLN A 61 22.34 -36.94 18.64
C GLN A 61 21.57 -35.72 18.10
N GLY A 62 22.27 -34.60 17.86
CA GLY A 62 21.68 -33.36 17.35
C GLY A 62 21.64 -33.26 15.83
N LYS A 63 22.21 -34.21 15.08
CA LYS A 63 22.34 -34.11 13.61
C LYS A 63 21.00 -33.88 12.89
N GLY A 64 19.95 -34.60 13.29
CA GLY A 64 18.60 -34.41 12.71
C GLY A 64 18.01 -33.04 13.03
N PHE A 65 18.19 -32.56 14.27
CA PHE A 65 17.75 -31.23 14.69
C PHE A 65 18.48 -30.11 13.97
N ALA A 66 19.78 -30.28 13.68
CA ALA A 66 20.58 -29.30 12.96
C ALA A 66 20.07 -29.07 11.53
N VAL A 67 19.62 -30.13 10.84
CA VAL A 67 19.03 -30.02 9.49
C VAL A 67 17.74 -29.22 9.52
N VAL A 68 16.82 -29.58 10.43
CA VAL A 68 15.53 -28.88 10.59
C VAL A 68 15.77 -27.41 10.95
N ALA A 69 16.70 -27.11 11.86
CA ALA A 69 17.07 -25.74 12.19
C ALA A 69 17.57 -24.95 10.96
N GLY A 70 18.36 -25.57 10.09
CA GLY A 70 18.80 -24.99 8.82
C GLY A 70 17.65 -24.68 7.86
N GLU A 71 16.69 -25.59 7.71
CA GLU A 71 15.51 -25.40 6.87
C GLU A 71 14.61 -24.27 7.38
N VAL A 72 14.33 -24.25 8.69
CA VAL A 72 13.54 -23.19 9.32
C VAL A 72 14.23 -21.84 9.15
N ARG A 73 15.56 -21.79 9.29
CA ARG A 73 16.33 -20.55 9.07
C ARG A 73 16.21 -20.06 7.63
N SER A 74 16.36 -20.96 6.65
CA SER A 74 16.22 -20.63 5.23
C SER A 74 14.80 -20.12 4.92
N LEU A 75 13.77 -20.75 5.49
CA LEU A 75 12.38 -20.31 5.35
C LEU A 75 12.15 -18.91 5.93
N ALA A 76 12.69 -18.64 7.13
CA ALA A 76 12.62 -17.34 7.76
C ALA A 76 13.28 -16.24 6.91
N GLN A 77 14.47 -16.51 6.35
CA GLN A 77 15.15 -15.57 5.46
C GLN A 77 14.35 -15.30 4.18
N ARG A 78 13.76 -16.34 3.57
CA ARG A 78 12.87 -16.18 2.40
C ARG A 78 11.63 -15.36 2.75
N SER A 79 11.05 -15.56 3.93
CA SER A 79 9.88 -14.80 4.37
C SER A 79 10.21 -13.33 4.60
N ALA A 80 11.37 -13.02 5.19
CA ALA A 80 11.82 -11.63 5.36
C ALA A 80 12.06 -10.93 4.01
N GLN A 81 12.67 -11.64 3.05
CA GLN A 81 12.87 -11.11 1.70
C GLN A 81 11.54 -10.82 0.99
N ALA A 82 10.57 -11.74 1.06
CA ALA A 82 9.24 -11.52 0.51
C ALA A 82 8.51 -10.35 1.18
N ALA A 83 8.60 -10.22 2.50
CA ALA A 83 8.02 -9.09 3.23
C ALA A 83 8.61 -7.74 2.74
N LYS A 84 9.92 -7.68 2.52
CA LYS A 84 10.59 -6.50 1.97
C LYS A 84 10.13 -6.15 0.56
N GLU A 85 9.97 -7.13 -0.32
CA GLU A 85 9.44 -6.93 -1.67
C GLU A 85 8.00 -6.41 -1.66
N ILE A 86 7.14 -7.01 -0.84
CA ILE A 86 5.75 -6.56 -0.66
C ILE A 86 5.72 -5.11 -0.14
N LYS A 87 6.58 -4.76 0.82
CA LYS A 87 6.68 -3.39 1.34
C LYS A 87 7.02 -2.40 0.22
N GLY A 88 7.98 -2.73 -0.64
CA GLY A 88 8.33 -1.90 -1.79
C GLY A 88 7.16 -1.71 -2.77
N LEU A 89 6.39 -2.77 -3.05
CA LEU A 89 5.19 -2.68 -3.91
C LEU A 89 4.09 -1.81 -3.29
N ILE A 90 3.94 -1.82 -1.96
CA ILE A 90 2.99 -0.97 -1.24
C ILE A 90 3.43 0.48 -1.30
N GLU A 91 4.72 0.77 -1.08
CA GLU A 91 5.27 2.14 -1.17
C GLU A 91 5.08 2.72 -2.58
N ASP A 92 5.36 1.94 -3.62
CA ASP A 92 5.09 2.31 -5.02
C ASP A 92 3.60 2.58 -5.27
N SER A 93 2.72 1.71 -4.75
CA SER A 93 1.27 1.87 -4.87
C SER A 93 0.78 3.16 -4.20
N VAL A 94 1.27 3.47 -2.99
CA VAL A 94 0.94 4.71 -2.28
C VAL A 94 1.41 5.94 -3.05
N SER A 95 2.62 5.89 -3.61
CA SER A 95 3.16 6.97 -4.46
C SER A 95 2.29 7.21 -5.69
N LYS A 96 1.92 6.15 -6.41
CA LYS A 96 1.06 6.23 -7.60
C LYS A 96 -0.34 6.76 -7.28
N VAL A 97 -0.93 6.31 -6.18
CA VAL A 97 -2.23 6.83 -5.70
C VAL A 97 -2.13 8.30 -5.33
N GLY A 98 -1.03 8.72 -4.69
CA GLY A 98 -0.79 10.13 -4.37
C GLY A 98 -0.70 11.00 -5.62
N ALA A 99 0.07 10.58 -6.64
CA ALA A 99 0.15 11.27 -7.92
C ALA A 99 -1.20 11.33 -8.63
N GLY A 100 -1.96 10.22 -8.62
CA GLY A 100 -3.31 10.16 -9.16
C GLY A 100 -4.28 11.12 -8.46
N SER A 101 -4.24 11.18 -7.12
CA SER A 101 -5.05 12.13 -6.33
C SER A 101 -4.77 13.57 -6.75
N GLN A 102 -3.50 13.94 -6.91
CA GLN A 102 -3.14 15.30 -7.34
C GLN A 102 -3.66 15.63 -8.76
N GLN A 103 -3.59 14.67 -9.68
CA GLN A 103 -4.12 14.86 -11.04
C GLN A 103 -5.64 15.04 -11.04
N VAL A 104 -6.34 14.24 -10.24
CA VAL A 104 -7.80 14.31 -10.09
C VAL A 104 -8.24 15.61 -9.41
N GLU A 105 -7.51 16.08 -8.40
CA GLU A 105 -7.74 17.39 -7.76
C GLU A 105 -7.65 18.54 -8.77
N ARG A 106 -6.62 18.54 -9.63
CA ARG A 106 -6.49 19.54 -10.71
C ARG A 106 -7.67 19.48 -11.68
N ALA A 107 -8.08 18.28 -12.09
CA ALA A 107 -9.24 18.10 -12.95
C ALA A 107 -10.52 18.64 -12.27
N GLY A 108 -10.66 18.44 -10.96
CA GLY A 108 -11.76 18.98 -10.16
C GLY A 108 -11.81 20.50 -10.16
N ALA A 109 -10.65 21.15 -9.97
CA ALA A 109 -10.55 22.62 -10.05
C ALA A 109 -10.95 23.14 -11.44
N THR A 110 -10.49 22.50 -12.52
CA THR A 110 -10.88 22.86 -13.88
C THR A 110 -12.39 22.69 -14.11
N MET A 111 -13.01 21.65 -13.57
CA MET A 111 -14.47 21.47 -13.66
C MET A 111 -15.23 22.59 -12.94
N GLN A 112 -14.73 23.06 -11.77
CA GLN A 112 -15.33 24.20 -11.07
C GLN A 112 -15.23 25.50 -11.89
N GLU A 113 -14.09 25.74 -12.55
CA GLU A 113 -13.92 26.88 -13.46
C GLU A 113 -14.88 26.83 -14.66
N ILE A 114 -15.12 25.63 -15.20
CA ILE A 114 -16.10 25.40 -16.27
C ILE A 114 -17.52 25.72 -15.79
N VAL A 115 -17.94 25.20 -14.62
CA VAL A 115 -19.25 25.50 -14.03
C VAL A 115 -19.44 27.01 -13.87
N ALA A 116 -18.44 27.70 -13.31
CA ALA A 116 -18.48 29.15 -13.12
C ALA A 116 -18.60 29.91 -14.46
N SER A 117 -17.88 29.46 -15.49
CA SER A 117 -17.94 30.07 -16.82
C SER A 117 -19.28 29.87 -17.50
N VAL A 118 -19.87 28.67 -17.41
CA VAL A 118 -21.20 28.37 -17.96
C VAL A 118 -22.28 29.17 -17.25
N LYS A 119 -22.21 29.33 -15.91
CA LYS A 119 -23.15 30.16 -15.15
C LYS A 119 -23.11 31.61 -15.64
N ARG A 120 -21.92 32.21 -15.77
CA ARG A 120 -21.76 33.57 -16.31
C ARG A 120 -22.36 33.75 -17.71
N VAL A 121 -22.13 32.79 -18.62
CA VAL A 121 -22.72 32.86 -19.98
C VAL A 121 -24.24 32.78 -19.92
N THR A 122 -24.78 31.94 -19.04
CA THR A 122 -26.23 31.80 -18.86
C THR A 122 -26.84 33.09 -18.31
N ASP A 123 -26.17 33.75 -17.36
CA ASP A 123 -26.63 35.03 -16.81
C ASP A 123 -26.64 36.14 -17.87
N ILE A 124 -25.61 36.22 -18.73
CA ILE A 124 -25.54 37.20 -19.84
C ILE A 124 -26.63 36.96 -20.89
N MET A 125 -27.01 35.71 -21.15
CA MET A 125 -28.07 35.38 -22.12
C MET A 125 -29.49 35.49 -21.54
N GLY A 126 -29.61 35.59 -20.21
CA GLY A 126 -30.88 35.75 -19.49
C GLY A 126 -31.28 37.21 -19.26
N GLU A 127 -30.35 38.16 -19.44
CA GLU A 127 -30.62 39.59 -19.66
C GLU A 127 -30.91 39.88 -21.13
#